data_AF-A0A944QWC8-F1
#
_entry.id   AF-A0A944QWC8-F1
#
_cell.length_a   1.000
_cell.length_b   1.000
_cell.length_c   1.000
_cell.angle_alpha   90.00
_cell.angle_beta   90.00
_cell.angle_gamma   90.00
#
_symmetry.space_group_name_H-M   'P 1'
#
loop_
_entity.id
_entity.type
_entity.pdbx_description
1 polymer ?
#
loop_
_entity_poly.entity_id
_entity_poly.type
_entity_poly.pdbx_seq_one_letter_code
_entity_poly.pdbx_strand_id
1 'polypeptide(L)'
;MKLKQALLLMVSLPLWLLQGCSSLDQVSRVMEGRKPTAQVAGVSLDGLDFKGVDLVFDLQVDNPNPYAIDLTGFDYDLQLFDQSFIKGRQTKGVSLAANSDSRVALPLRLDFKQLLDSYRQLRSADEASYRLDLGLGFKMPVIGALRLPVDIEGSFPLPRVPAFSVRSLGVKRLSLDEAELELQLEVDNPNRFSLLLQQLDYHFKLNGVAIAEGLIRQPLNIEQNGVGVVAIPLSVNLRQAGMGLYSALLNGSGLDYELNGSLDAATSNTLLKRLQIPLAKQGSINLQ
;
A
#
# COMPACT_ATOMS: atom_id res chain seq x y z
N MET A 1 -63.33 -57.88 -23.23
CA MET A 1 -62.31 -57.17 -24.02
C MET A 1 -62.01 -55.72 -23.59
N LYS A 2 -62.67 -55.13 -22.57
CA LYS A 2 -62.50 -53.70 -22.23
C LYS A 2 -61.57 -53.37 -21.04
N LEU A 3 -61.11 -54.35 -20.27
CA LEU A 3 -60.28 -54.10 -19.07
C LEU A 3 -58.76 -54.03 -19.36
N LYS A 4 -58.28 -54.71 -20.42
CA LYS A 4 -56.84 -54.74 -20.76
C LYS A 4 -56.36 -53.47 -21.48
N GLN A 5 -57.24 -52.73 -22.15
CA GLN A 5 -56.89 -51.49 -22.85
C GLN A 5 -56.81 -50.27 -21.89
N ALA A 6 -57.60 -50.25 -20.82
CA ALA A 6 -57.55 -49.19 -19.82
C ALA A 6 -56.28 -49.25 -18.95
N LEU A 7 -55.74 -50.45 -18.71
CA LEU A 7 -54.51 -50.63 -17.93
C LEU A 7 -53.26 -50.18 -18.70
N LEU A 8 -53.27 -50.28 -20.04
CA LEU A 8 -52.15 -49.85 -20.89
C LEU A 8 -52.05 -48.32 -21.03
N LEU A 9 -53.16 -47.59 -20.86
CA LEU A 9 -53.20 -46.12 -20.91
C LEU A 9 -52.87 -45.45 -19.57
N MET A 10 -52.99 -46.16 -18.44
CA MET A 10 -52.69 -45.63 -17.10
C MET A 10 -51.20 -45.80 -16.69
N VAL A 11 -50.45 -46.62 -17.42
CA VAL A 11 -48.99 -46.83 -17.19
C VAL A 11 -48.13 -45.96 -18.12
N SER A 12 -48.69 -45.36 -19.17
CA SER A 12 -47.95 -44.49 -20.09
C SER A 12 -47.88 -43.01 -19.66
N LEU A 13 -48.77 -42.57 -18.74
CA LEU A 13 -48.85 -41.19 -18.28
C LEU A 13 -47.79 -40.77 -17.22
N PRO A 14 -47.25 -41.65 -16.34
CA PRO A 14 -46.22 -41.25 -15.38
C PRO A 14 -44.80 -41.16 -16.00
N LEU A 15 -44.58 -41.73 -17.20
CA LEU A 15 -43.25 -41.81 -17.81
C LEU A 15 -42.81 -40.52 -18.52
N TRP A 16 -43.71 -39.54 -18.66
CA TRP A 16 -43.43 -38.27 -19.35
C TRP A 16 -43.01 -37.13 -18.40
N LEU A 17 -43.11 -37.32 -17.08
CA LEU A 17 -42.75 -36.29 -16.09
C LEU A 17 -41.30 -36.38 -15.58
N LEU A 18 -40.55 -37.43 -15.95
CA LEU A 18 -39.16 -37.63 -15.51
C LEU A 18 -38.10 -37.12 -16.50
N GLN A 19 -38.49 -36.65 -17.71
CA GLN A 19 -37.55 -36.08 -18.68
C GLN A 19 -37.27 -34.58 -18.45
N GLY A 20 -37.89 -33.96 -17.44
CA GLY A 20 -37.72 -32.53 -17.13
C GLY A 20 -36.47 -32.19 -16.31
N CYS A 21 -35.84 -33.16 -15.62
CA CYS A 21 -34.69 -32.86 -14.77
C CYS A 21 -33.38 -32.64 -15.56
N SER A 22 -33.17 -33.35 -16.67
CA SER A 22 -31.96 -33.19 -17.48
C SER A 22 -31.91 -31.87 -18.25
N SER A 23 -33.07 -31.29 -18.58
CA SER A 23 -33.17 -30.00 -19.25
C SER A 23 -32.92 -28.83 -18.30
N LEU A 24 -33.30 -28.94 -17.03
CA LEU A 24 -32.99 -27.93 -16.00
C LEU A 24 -31.49 -27.88 -15.68
N ASP A 25 -30.83 -29.05 -15.64
CA ASP A 25 -29.37 -29.16 -15.52
C ASP A 25 -28.61 -28.65 -16.75
N GLN A 26 -29.17 -28.80 -17.96
CA GLN A 26 -28.57 -28.21 -19.17
C GLN A 26 -28.73 -26.69 -19.19
N VAL A 27 -29.87 -26.17 -18.76
CA VAL A 27 -30.12 -24.72 -18.67
C VAL A 27 -29.23 -24.10 -17.59
N SER A 28 -29.05 -24.73 -16.43
CA SER A 28 -28.16 -24.21 -15.38
C SER A 28 -26.70 -24.13 -15.85
N ARG A 29 -26.19 -25.15 -16.55
CA ARG A 29 -24.82 -25.15 -17.12
C ARG A 29 -24.61 -24.11 -18.22
N VAL A 30 -25.60 -23.92 -19.10
CA VAL A 30 -25.54 -22.87 -20.15
C VAL A 30 -25.58 -21.48 -19.52
N MET A 31 -26.28 -21.32 -18.40
CA MET A 31 -26.39 -20.07 -17.65
C MET A 31 -25.15 -19.80 -16.80
N GLU A 32 -24.46 -20.83 -16.30
CA GLU A 32 -23.18 -20.69 -15.60
C GLU A 32 -22.09 -20.11 -16.51
N GLY A 33 -22.00 -20.56 -17.76
CA GLY A 33 -21.04 -20.04 -18.74
C GLY A 33 -21.34 -18.62 -19.27
N ARG A 34 -22.46 -18.01 -18.88
CA ARG A 34 -22.87 -16.67 -19.30
C ARG A 34 -22.88 -15.63 -18.19
N LYS A 35 -22.62 -16.06 -16.95
CA LYS A 35 -22.47 -15.13 -15.84
C LYS A 35 -21.18 -14.33 -16.01
N PRO A 36 -21.22 -13.00 -15.87
CA PRO A 36 -20.00 -12.21 -15.75
C PRO A 36 -19.17 -12.75 -14.59
N THR A 37 -17.85 -12.69 -14.72
CA THR A 37 -16.93 -13.01 -13.63
C THR A 37 -16.13 -11.78 -13.27
N ALA A 38 -15.66 -11.71 -12.03
CA ALA A 38 -14.86 -10.59 -11.57
C ALA A 38 -13.77 -11.11 -10.63
N GLN A 39 -12.57 -10.57 -10.80
CA GLN A 39 -11.39 -10.91 -10.01
C GLN A 39 -10.54 -9.65 -9.79
N VAL A 40 -9.73 -9.63 -8.74
CA VAL A 40 -8.78 -8.54 -8.54
C VAL A 40 -7.57 -8.76 -9.44
N ALA A 41 -7.30 -7.80 -10.31
CA ALA A 41 -6.08 -7.73 -11.10
C ALA A 41 -4.91 -7.20 -10.27
N GLY A 42 -5.17 -6.33 -9.29
CA GLY A 42 -4.16 -5.81 -8.39
C GLY A 42 -4.70 -4.80 -7.38
N VAL A 43 -3.86 -4.48 -6.41
CA VAL A 43 -4.07 -3.37 -5.47
C VAL A 43 -2.90 -2.42 -5.61
N SER A 44 -3.17 -1.13 -5.70
CA SER A 44 -2.15 -0.10 -5.77
C SER A 44 -2.38 0.97 -4.71
N LEU A 45 -1.28 1.56 -4.24
CA LEU A 45 -1.30 2.75 -3.39
C LEU A 45 -1.24 3.97 -4.30
N ASP A 46 -2.28 4.80 -4.26
CA ASP A 46 -2.40 6.02 -5.07
C ASP A 46 -1.89 7.25 -4.30
N GLY A 47 -2.07 7.26 -2.99
CA GLY A 47 -1.69 8.38 -2.13
C GLY A 47 -1.40 7.96 -0.69
N LEU A 48 -0.50 8.71 -0.04
CA LEU A 48 -0.19 8.57 1.37
C LEU A 48 0.07 9.96 1.94
N ASP A 49 -0.69 10.33 2.97
CA ASP A 49 -0.49 11.58 3.71
C ASP A 49 -0.64 11.36 5.22
N PHE A 50 -0.54 12.41 6.03
CA PHE A 50 -0.65 12.29 7.50
C PHE A 50 -2.04 11.93 8.02
N LYS A 51 -3.08 12.02 7.18
CA LYS A 51 -4.47 11.68 7.54
C LYS A 51 -4.81 10.26 7.17
N GLY A 52 -4.27 9.72 6.08
CA GLY A 52 -4.59 8.38 5.62
C GLY A 52 -3.81 7.90 4.40
N VAL A 53 -4.21 6.72 3.92
CA VAL A 53 -3.70 6.09 2.70
C VAL A 53 -4.83 5.87 1.71
N ASP A 54 -4.59 6.19 0.44
CA ASP A 54 -5.51 5.97 -0.67
C ASP A 54 -5.07 4.69 -1.42
N LEU A 55 -5.95 3.71 -1.46
CA LEU A 55 -5.76 2.43 -2.13
C LEU A 55 -6.71 2.34 -3.33
N VAL A 56 -6.25 1.75 -4.43
CA VAL A 56 -7.08 1.47 -5.59
C VAL A 56 -7.05 -0.03 -5.85
N PHE A 57 -8.23 -0.64 -5.77
CA PHE A 57 -8.46 -2.04 -6.13
C PHE A 57 -8.87 -2.10 -7.60
N ASP A 58 -8.02 -2.71 -8.43
CA ASP A 58 -8.31 -2.92 -9.84
C ASP A 58 -9.07 -4.22 -10.02
N LEU A 59 -10.37 -4.12 -10.32
CA LEU A 59 -11.22 -5.25 -10.62
C LEU A 59 -11.20 -5.52 -12.12
N GLN A 60 -10.79 -6.72 -12.51
CA GLN A 60 -11.00 -7.23 -13.86
C GLN A 60 -12.36 -7.93 -13.90
N VAL A 61 -13.26 -7.40 -14.72
CA VAL A 61 -14.61 -7.93 -14.94
C VAL A 61 -14.67 -8.49 -16.35
N ASP A 62 -14.87 -9.80 -16.45
CA ASP A 62 -15.07 -10.50 -17.72
C ASP A 62 -16.56 -10.56 -18.05
N ASN A 63 -16.90 -10.13 -19.26
CA ASN A 63 -18.21 -10.31 -19.85
C ASN A 63 -18.12 -11.38 -20.96
N PRO A 64 -18.47 -12.65 -20.67
CA PRO A 64 -18.43 -13.73 -21.67
C PRO A 64 -19.62 -13.69 -22.64
N ASN A 65 -20.50 -12.69 -22.51
CA ASN A 65 -21.71 -12.60 -23.33
C ASN A 65 -21.42 -11.93 -24.67
N PRO A 66 -22.09 -12.36 -25.76
CA PRO A 66 -21.96 -11.74 -27.08
C PRO A 66 -22.70 -10.40 -27.20
N TYR A 67 -23.09 -9.78 -26.08
CA TYR A 67 -23.75 -8.50 -25.99
C TYR A 67 -23.19 -7.70 -24.81
N ALA A 68 -23.32 -6.38 -24.89
CA ALA A 68 -22.92 -5.49 -23.81
C ALA A 68 -23.83 -5.68 -22.57
N ILE A 69 -23.24 -5.50 -21.39
CA ILE A 69 -23.93 -5.57 -20.11
C ILE A 69 -23.57 -4.34 -19.28
N ASP A 70 -24.51 -3.87 -18.46
CA ASP A 70 -24.25 -2.71 -17.60
C ASP A 70 -23.91 -3.18 -16.19
N LEU A 71 -22.72 -2.84 -15.70
CA LEU A 71 -22.44 -2.78 -14.28
C LEU A 71 -23.16 -1.54 -13.73
N THR A 72 -24.27 -1.73 -13.03
CA THR A 72 -25.10 -0.64 -12.48
C THR A 72 -24.49 0.04 -11.25
N GLY A 73 -23.56 -0.65 -10.60
CA GLY A 73 -22.91 -0.19 -9.38
C GLY A 73 -22.41 -1.36 -8.56
N PHE A 74 -21.88 -1.06 -7.38
CA PHE A 74 -21.42 -2.05 -6.42
C PHE A 74 -21.50 -1.51 -5.00
N ASP A 75 -21.61 -2.41 -4.03
CA ASP A 75 -21.33 -2.10 -2.63
C ASP A 75 -20.20 -2.95 -2.12
N TYR A 76 -19.58 -2.48 -1.04
CA TYR A 76 -18.41 -3.10 -0.47
C TYR A 76 -18.38 -3.02 1.06
N ASP A 77 -17.73 -4.00 1.66
CA ASP A 77 -17.35 -4.05 3.08
C ASP A 77 -15.86 -4.41 3.14
N LEU A 78 -15.03 -3.41 3.44
CA LEU A 78 -13.64 -3.63 3.77
C LEU A 78 -13.56 -3.97 5.25
N GLN A 79 -13.11 -5.18 5.53
CA GLN A 79 -12.85 -5.70 6.86
C GLN A 79 -11.36 -5.72 7.12
N LEU A 80 -10.97 -5.36 8.34
CA LEU A 80 -9.62 -5.53 8.86
C LEU A 80 -9.70 -6.48 10.06
N PHE A 81 -8.87 -7.51 10.08
CA PHE A 81 -8.90 -8.55 11.13
C PHE A 81 -10.30 -9.10 11.40
N ASP A 82 -11.01 -9.47 10.34
CA ASP A 82 -12.38 -10.02 10.38
C ASP A 82 -13.43 -9.11 11.03
N GLN A 83 -13.16 -7.81 11.08
CA GLN A 83 -14.08 -6.79 11.57
C GLN A 83 -14.32 -5.74 10.49
N SER A 84 -15.58 -5.43 10.23
CA SER A 84 -15.98 -4.39 9.28
C SER A 84 -15.36 -3.03 9.67
N PHE A 85 -14.62 -2.44 8.73
CA PHE A 85 -13.92 -1.18 8.90
C PHE A 85 -14.56 -0.06 8.08
N ILE A 86 -14.75 -0.28 6.77
CA ILE A 86 -15.36 0.70 5.86
C ILE A 86 -16.39 0.01 4.99
N LYS A 87 -17.60 0.59 4.96
CA LYS A 87 -18.66 0.21 4.04
C LYS A 87 -18.98 1.34 3.09
N GLY A 88 -19.34 1.00 1.87
CA GLY A 88 -19.79 1.98 0.90
C GLY A 88 -20.59 1.38 -0.24
N ARG A 89 -21.16 2.26 -1.04
CA ARG A 89 -21.90 1.91 -2.26
C ARG A 89 -21.61 2.95 -3.32
N GLN A 90 -21.32 2.46 -4.52
CA GLN A 90 -21.17 3.25 -5.73
C GLN A 90 -22.31 2.89 -6.69
N THR A 91 -22.97 3.90 -7.24
CA THR A 91 -24.09 3.73 -8.19
C THR A 91 -23.74 4.23 -9.58
N LYS A 92 -22.48 4.63 -9.80
CA LYS A 92 -22.00 5.01 -11.14
C LYS A 92 -21.89 3.75 -12.00
N GLY A 93 -22.70 3.71 -13.05
CA GLY A 93 -22.72 2.59 -13.98
C GLY A 93 -21.56 2.61 -14.98
N VAL A 94 -21.12 1.43 -15.39
CA VAL A 94 -20.13 1.21 -16.45
C VAL A 94 -20.68 0.18 -17.43
N SER A 95 -20.74 0.54 -18.72
CA SER A 95 -21.10 -0.41 -19.79
C SER A 95 -19.89 -1.28 -20.13
N LEU A 96 -20.06 -2.60 -20.05
CA LEU A 96 -19.04 -3.59 -20.39
C LEU A 96 -19.34 -4.16 -21.77
N ALA A 97 -18.37 -4.13 -22.68
CA ALA A 97 -18.57 -4.59 -24.05
C ALA A 97 -18.77 -6.12 -24.11
N ALA A 98 -19.33 -6.59 -25.22
CA ALA A 98 -19.48 -8.02 -25.49
C ALA A 98 -18.11 -8.72 -25.56
N ASN A 99 -18.00 -9.93 -25.00
CA ASN A 99 -16.79 -10.77 -25.01
C ASN A 99 -15.53 -9.98 -24.63
N SER A 100 -15.60 -9.23 -23.52
CA SER A 100 -14.52 -8.31 -23.15
C SER A 100 -14.16 -8.39 -21.67
N ASP A 101 -12.86 -8.20 -21.43
CA ASP A 101 -12.30 -7.92 -20.12
C ASP A 101 -12.27 -6.40 -19.89
N SER A 102 -12.95 -5.95 -18.86
CA SER A 102 -13.00 -4.54 -18.47
C SER A 102 -12.34 -4.33 -17.12
N ARG A 103 -11.60 -3.22 -16.96
CA ARG A 103 -11.03 -2.82 -15.67
C ARG A 103 -11.93 -1.80 -14.99
N VAL A 104 -12.31 -2.07 -13.75
CA VAL A 104 -13.11 -1.19 -12.89
C VAL A 104 -12.28 -0.89 -11.65
N ALA A 105 -11.96 0.39 -11.45
CA ALA A 105 -11.18 0.85 -10.30
C ALA A 105 -12.10 1.14 -9.11
N LEU A 106 -11.73 0.64 -7.93
CA LEU A 106 -12.36 0.94 -6.66
C LEU A 106 -11.35 1.69 -5.76
N PRO A 107 -11.42 3.03 -5.72
CA PRO A 107 -10.63 3.83 -4.79
C PRO A 107 -11.23 3.77 -3.38
N LEU A 108 -10.41 3.43 -2.39
CA LEU A 108 -10.74 3.43 -0.97
C LEU A 108 -9.70 4.23 -0.20
N ARG A 109 -10.14 5.12 0.68
CA ARG A 109 -9.27 5.85 1.60
C ARG A 109 -9.37 5.26 2.99
N LEU A 110 -8.23 4.93 3.61
CA LEU A 110 -8.15 4.48 4.99
C LEU A 110 -7.62 5.62 5.86
N ASP A 111 -8.44 6.15 6.76
CA ASP A 111 -8.02 7.19 7.69
C ASP A 111 -7.24 6.61 8.88
N PHE A 112 -6.03 7.12 9.10
CA PHE A 112 -5.13 6.62 10.14
C PHE A 112 -5.68 6.79 11.54
N LYS A 113 -6.39 7.90 11.81
CA LYS A 113 -7.01 8.12 13.11
C LYS A 113 -8.04 7.02 13.42
N GLN A 114 -8.94 6.73 12.49
CA GLN A 114 -9.97 5.71 12.65
C GLN A 114 -9.34 4.32 12.79
N LEU A 115 -8.33 4.04 11.98
CA LEU A 115 -7.60 2.77 11.98
C LEU A 115 -6.88 2.52 13.33
N LEU A 116 -6.19 3.53 13.89
CA LEU A 116 -5.54 3.42 15.21
C LEU A 116 -6.54 3.35 16.38
N ASP A 117 -7.68 4.03 16.28
CA ASP A 117 -8.72 3.99 17.31
C ASP A 117 -9.41 2.62 17.34
N SER A 118 -9.71 2.05 16.17
CA SER A 118 -10.41 0.77 16.02
C SER A 118 -9.52 -0.44 16.31
N TYR A 119 -8.22 -0.39 16.00
CA TYR A 119 -7.35 -1.56 16.06
C TYR A 119 -6.03 -1.26 16.76
N ARG A 120 -6.04 -1.32 18.09
CA ARG A 120 -4.82 -1.14 18.91
C ARG A 120 -3.69 -2.13 18.55
N GLN A 121 -4.05 -3.32 18.07
CA GLN A 121 -3.11 -4.35 17.63
C GLN A 121 -2.24 -3.94 16.43
N LEU A 122 -2.69 -2.95 15.64
CA LEU A 122 -1.91 -2.41 14.52
C LEU A 122 -0.62 -1.71 14.97
N ARG A 123 -0.53 -1.30 16.23
CA ARG A 123 0.68 -0.64 16.76
C ARG A 123 1.89 -1.56 16.84
N SER A 124 1.67 -2.86 16.97
CA SER A 124 2.72 -3.88 17.08
C SER A 124 2.75 -4.84 15.89
N ALA A 125 1.79 -4.71 14.96
CA ALA A 125 1.73 -5.56 13.79
C ALA A 125 2.67 -5.03 12.69
N ASP A 126 3.26 -5.95 11.93
CA ASP A 126 4.04 -5.61 10.73
C ASP A 126 3.17 -5.49 9.48
N GLU A 127 2.03 -6.17 9.49
CA GLU A 127 1.07 -6.24 8.40
C GLU A 127 -0.35 -6.24 8.96
N ALA A 128 -1.30 -5.77 8.16
CA ALA A 128 -2.71 -5.85 8.45
C ALA A 128 -3.40 -6.73 7.41
N SER A 129 -3.97 -7.85 7.86
CA SER A 129 -4.84 -8.67 7.02
C SER A 129 -6.15 -7.93 6.76
N TYR A 130 -6.59 -7.96 5.52
CA TYR A 130 -7.85 -7.39 5.08
C TYR A 130 -8.67 -8.41 4.31
N ARG A 131 -9.98 -8.21 4.35
CA ARG A 131 -10.94 -8.86 3.49
C ARG A 131 -11.86 -7.80 2.89
N LEU A 132 -12.05 -7.81 1.59
CA LEU A 132 -12.95 -6.92 0.88
C LEU A 132 -14.08 -7.75 0.28
N ASP A 133 -15.27 -7.65 0.86
CA ASP A 133 -16.46 -8.24 0.29
C ASP A 133 -17.12 -7.23 -0.65
N LEU A 134 -17.31 -7.61 -1.91
CA LEU A 134 -17.92 -6.81 -2.96
C LEU A 134 -19.22 -7.44 -3.43
N GLY A 135 -20.20 -6.61 -3.74
CA GLY A 135 -21.41 -7.01 -4.43
C GLY A 135 -21.60 -6.20 -5.70
N LEU A 136 -21.20 -6.77 -6.83
CA LEU A 136 -21.33 -6.15 -8.15
C LEU A 136 -22.75 -6.34 -8.69
N GLY A 137 -23.43 -5.24 -9.03
CA GLY A 137 -24.79 -5.26 -9.57
C GLY A 137 -24.79 -5.10 -11.08
N PHE A 138 -25.28 -6.10 -11.81
CA PHE A 138 -25.38 -6.10 -13.28
C PHE A 138 -26.82 -6.03 -13.75
N LYS A 139 -27.05 -5.38 -14.90
CA LYS A 139 -28.31 -5.44 -15.64
C LYS A 139 -28.10 -6.24 -16.92
N MET A 140 -28.68 -7.44 -16.94
CA MET A 140 -28.59 -8.39 -18.06
C MET A 140 -29.86 -8.32 -18.93
N PRO A 141 -29.75 -8.30 -20.27
CA PRO A 141 -30.93 -8.22 -21.15
C PRO A 141 -31.96 -9.34 -20.99
N VAL A 142 -31.53 -10.56 -20.66
CA VAL A 142 -32.41 -11.75 -20.57
C VAL A 142 -32.79 -12.08 -19.12
N ILE A 143 -31.84 -11.98 -18.20
CA ILE A 143 -31.98 -12.46 -16.81
C ILE A 143 -32.42 -11.32 -15.87
N GLY A 144 -32.34 -10.07 -16.32
CA GLY A 144 -32.62 -8.90 -15.50
C GLY A 144 -31.47 -8.57 -14.55
N ALA A 145 -31.79 -8.16 -13.32
CA ALA A 145 -30.78 -7.78 -12.35
C ALA A 145 -30.04 -9.01 -11.80
N LEU A 146 -28.70 -8.99 -11.86
CA LEU A 146 -27.83 -10.01 -11.29
C LEU A 146 -26.91 -9.34 -10.27
N ARG A 147 -26.75 -9.97 -9.10
CA ARG A 147 -25.75 -9.56 -8.12
C ARG A 147 -24.67 -10.63 -8.05
N LEU A 148 -23.42 -10.25 -8.29
CA LEU A 148 -22.26 -11.10 -8.19
C LEU A 148 -21.48 -10.75 -6.91
N PRO A 149 -21.45 -11.63 -5.89
CA PRO A 149 -20.55 -11.46 -4.77
C PRO A 149 -19.12 -11.79 -5.19
N VAL A 150 -18.15 -11.01 -4.71
CA VAL A 150 -16.72 -11.22 -4.89
C VAL A 150 -16.06 -10.98 -3.54
N ASP A 151 -15.36 -11.97 -3.01
CA ASP A 151 -14.54 -11.84 -1.81
C ASP A 151 -13.07 -11.76 -2.21
N ILE A 152 -12.34 -10.89 -1.51
CA ILE A 152 -10.92 -10.65 -1.75
C ILE A 152 -10.25 -10.64 -0.40
N GLU A 153 -9.19 -11.41 -0.25
CA GLU A 153 -8.39 -11.42 0.96
C GLU A 153 -6.95 -11.05 0.62
N GLY A 154 -6.28 -10.38 1.55
CA GLY A 154 -4.87 -10.05 1.41
C GLY A 154 -4.30 -9.42 2.68
N SER A 155 -3.08 -8.92 2.59
CA SER A 155 -2.47 -8.09 3.63
C SER A 155 -1.83 -6.85 3.02
N PHE A 156 -1.72 -5.79 3.81
CA PHE A 156 -0.89 -4.63 3.48
C PHE A 156 0.17 -4.41 4.57
N PRO A 157 1.38 -3.96 4.21
CA PRO A 157 2.42 -3.66 5.17
C PRO A 157 2.05 -2.44 6.03
N LEU A 158 2.46 -2.46 7.29
CA LEU A 158 2.36 -1.33 8.21
C LEU A 158 3.74 -0.70 8.38
N PRO A 159 4.07 0.36 7.61
CA PRO A 159 5.39 0.96 7.68
C PRO A 159 5.61 1.61 9.04
N ARG A 160 6.77 1.31 9.63
CA ARG A 160 7.33 1.99 10.80
C ARG A 160 8.38 2.98 10.34
N VAL A 161 8.39 4.15 10.98
CA VAL A 161 9.40 5.18 10.72
C VAL A 161 10.78 4.66 11.18
N PRO A 162 11.79 4.62 10.30
CA PRO A 162 13.16 4.29 10.69
C PRO A 162 13.69 5.19 11.81
N ALA A 163 14.51 4.62 12.70
CA ALA A 163 15.16 5.40 13.73
C ALA A 163 16.50 5.94 13.23
N PHE A 164 16.78 7.21 13.55
CA PHE A 164 18.02 7.88 13.18
C PHE A 164 18.85 8.16 14.43
N SER A 165 20.15 7.88 14.34
CA SER A 165 21.15 8.17 15.37
C SER A 165 22.41 8.71 14.70
N VAL A 166 22.99 9.78 15.27
CA VAL A 166 24.31 10.22 14.83
C VAL A 166 25.34 9.33 15.51
N ARG A 167 26.08 8.56 14.72
CA ARG A 167 27.11 7.62 15.21
C ARG A 167 28.41 8.33 15.54
N SER A 168 28.87 9.21 14.66
CA SER A 168 30.11 9.98 14.85
C SER A 168 30.15 11.23 13.96
N LEU A 169 30.98 12.19 14.37
CA LEU A 169 31.39 13.32 13.54
C LEU A 169 32.93 13.36 13.55
N GLY A 170 33.53 13.09 12.40
CA GLY A 170 34.97 13.09 12.23
C GLY A 170 35.46 14.34 11.52
N VAL A 171 36.64 14.83 11.88
CA VAL A 171 37.33 15.93 11.17
C VAL A 171 38.29 15.33 10.15
N LYS A 172 38.03 15.54 8.85
CA LYS A 172 38.93 15.11 7.77
C LYS A 172 40.03 16.12 7.52
N ARG A 173 39.69 17.42 7.54
CA ARG A 173 40.62 18.53 7.38
C ARG A 173 40.15 19.71 8.23
N LEU A 174 41.08 20.41 8.87
CA LEU A 174 40.81 21.64 9.60
C LEU A 174 41.87 22.68 9.26
N SER A 175 41.42 23.88 8.89
CA SER A 175 42.24 25.06 8.63
C SER A 175 41.60 26.29 9.29
N LEU A 176 42.19 27.48 9.11
CA LEU A 176 41.59 28.72 9.62
C LEU A 176 40.34 29.15 8.83
N ASP A 177 40.23 28.73 7.56
CA ASP A 177 39.16 29.17 6.66
C ASP A 177 38.10 28.10 6.43
N GLU A 178 38.48 26.82 6.44
CA GLU A 178 37.63 25.69 6.08
C GLU A 178 37.84 24.50 7.02
N ALA A 179 36.75 23.81 7.34
CA ALA A 179 36.76 22.46 7.89
C ALA A 179 36.03 21.49 6.96
N GLU A 180 36.64 20.34 6.69
CA GLU A 180 35.99 19.19 6.07
C GLU A 180 35.65 18.19 7.17
N LEU A 181 34.36 17.91 7.34
CA LEU A 181 33.84 16.98 8.33
C LEU A 181 33.13 15.81 7.63
N GLU A 182 33.06 14.68 8.31
CA GLU A 182 32.26 13.53 7.88
C GLU A 182 31.33 13.12 9.03
N LEU A 183 30.04 13.26 8.80
CA LEU A 183 29.00 12.84 9.74
C LEU A 183 28.53 11.43 9.37
N GLN A 184 28.63 10.49 10.30
CA GLN A 184 28.08 9.15 10.14
C GLN A 184 26.68 9.11 10.75
N LEU A 185 25.66 9.08 9.89
CA LEU A 185 24.27 8.93 10.29
C LEU A 185 23.88 7.46 10.20
N GLU A 186 23.56 6.86 11.33
CA GLU A 186 23.01 5.51 11.40
C GLU A 186 21.48 5.56 11.24
N VAL A 187 20.98 4.62 10.44
CA VAL A 187 19.57 4.45 10.11
C VAL A 187 19.19 3.02 10.45
N ASP A 188 18.39 2.86 11.50
CA ASP A 188 17.80 1.58 11.90
C ASP A 188 16.45 1.44 11.19
N ASN A 189 16.36 0.43 10.32
CA ASN A 189 15.15 0.07 9.59
C ASN A 189 14.41 -1.05 10.33
N PRO A 190 13.35 -0.73 11.12
CA PRO A 190 12.59 -1.73 11.85
C PRO A 190 11.58 -2.47 10.95
N ASN A 191 11.57 -2.24 9.64
CA ASN A 191 10.55 -2.79 8.74
C ASN A 191 10.95 -4.15 8.19
N ARG A 192 9.94 -4.97 7.84
CA ARG A 192 10.11 -6.28 7.17
C ARG A 192 10.25 -6.17 5.65
N PHE A 193 10.77 -5.05 5.19
CA PHE A 193 11.12 -4.78 3.80
C PHE A 193 12.39 -3.93 3.79
N SER A 194 13.20 -4.06 2.75
CA SER A 194 14.42 -3.26 2.62
C SER A 194 14.08 -1.85 2.16
N LEU A 195 14.95 -0.91 2.53
CA LEU A 195 14.91 0.48 2.10
C LEU A 195 16.11 0.74 1.20
N LEU A 196 15.86 1.04 -0.07
CA LEU A 196 16.86 1.62 -0.95
C LEU A 196 16.76 3.13 -0.83
N LEU A 197 17.57 3.72 0.05
CA LEU A 197 17.70 5.17 0.15
C LEU A 197 18.24 5.69 -1.18
N GLN A 198 17.50 6.55 -1.85
CA GLN A 198 17.86 7.13 -3.14
C GLN A 198 18.40 8.54 -2.98
N GLN A 199 17.82 9.28 -2.03
CA GLN A 199 18.16 10.68 -1.80
C GLN A 199 18.06 11.02 -0.32
N LEU A 200 18.99 11.84 0.17
CA LEU A 200 18.94 12.49 1.47
C LEU A 200 19.10 14.00 1.26
N ASP A 201 18.05 14.75 1.59
CA ASP A 201 18.10 16.18 1.80
C ASP A 201 18.40 16.46 3.27
N TYR A 202 19.35 17.36 3.56
CA TYR A 202 19.75 17.65 4.93
C TYR A 202 20.12 19.11 5.15
N HIS A 203 19.87 19.58 6.37
CA HIS A 203 20.33 20.84 6.94
C HIS A 203 20.94 20.53 8.30
N PHE A 204 22.21 20.88 8.48
CA PHE A 204 22.99 20.57 9.65
C PHE A 204 23.49 21.83 10.35
N LYS A 205 23.26 21.91 11.65
CA LYS A 205 23.77 22.95 12.52
C LYS A 205 24.67 22.36 13.59
N LEU A 206 25.69 23.13 13.98
CA LEU A 206 26.49 22.90 15.18
C LEU A 206 26.46 24.14 16.07
N ASN A 207 26.16 23.96 17.36
CA ASN A 207 26.02 25.01 18.36
C ASN A 207 25.10 26.15 17.90
N GLY A 208 24.00 25.80 17.22
CA GLY A 208 23.02 26.74 16.67
C GLY A 208 23.44 27.44 15.36
N VAL A 209 24.68 27.26 14.90
CA VAL A 209 25.19 27.82 13.64
C VAL A 209 24.90 26.84 12.51
N ALA A 210 24.27 27.31 11.42
CA ALA A 210 24.11 26.51 10.21
C ALA A 210 25.47 26.34 9.52
N ILE A 211 25.92 25.10 9.38
CA ILE A 211 27.27 24.81 8.87
C ILE A 211 27.26 24.07 7.54
N ALA A 212 26.17 23.38 7.21
CA ALA A 212 26.03 22.66 5.96
C ALA A 212 24.56 22.41 5.63
N GLU A 213 24.26 22.39 4.34
CA GLU A 213 23.02 21.86 3.79
C GLU A 213 23.32 21.23 2.44
N GLY A 214 22.51 20.27 2.02
CA GLY A 214 22.72 19.66 0.73
C GLY A 214 21.86 18.46 0.44
N LEU A 215 22.15 17.88 -0.72
CA LEU A 215 21.42 16.77 -1.29
C LEU A 215 22.38 15.65 -1.68
N ILE A 216 22.28 14.51 -1.02
CA ILE A 216 23.04 13.31 -1.32
C ILE A 216 22.18 12.38 -2.18
N ARG A 217 22.71 11.92 -3.31
CA ARG A 217 22.04 10.97 -4.23
C ARG A 217 22.79 9.64 -4.36
N GLN A 218 23.55 9.27 -3.35
CA GLN A 218 24.27 8.01 -3.34
C GLN A 218 23.34 6.91 -2.80
N PRO A 219 22.98 5.90 -3.62
CA PRO A 219 22.05 4.88 -3.17
C PRO A 219 22.65 4.04 -2.04
N LEU A 220 21.88 3.84 -0.96
CA LEU A 220 22.23 2.93 0.13
C LEU A 220 21.08 1.96 0.35
N ASN A 221 21.36 0.66 0.24
CA ASN A 221 20.41 -0.37 0.59
C ASN A 221 20.53 -0.70 2.08
N ILE A 222 19.42 -0.58 2.80
CA ILE A 222 19.28 -0.97 4.19
C ILE A 222 18.34 -2.17 4.22
N GLU A 223 18.86 -3.31 4.67
CA GLU A 223 18.08 -4.55 4.76
C GLU A 223 16.88 -4.41 5.69
N GLN A 224 15.92 -5.31 5.54
CA GLN A 224 14.81 -5.45 6.49
C GLN A 224 15.32 -5.75 7.90
N ASN A 225 14.71 -5.14 8.93
CA ASN A 225 15.16 -5.24 10.33
C ASN A 225 16.68 -5.01 10.49
N GLY A 226 17.24 -4.14 9.66
CA GLY A 226 18.67 -3.95 9.48
C GLY A 226 19.09 -2.52 9.79
N VAL A 227 20.41 -2.34 9.91
CA VAL A 227 21.03 -1.04 10.19
C VAL A 227 21.92 -0.65 9.02
N GLY A 228 21.76 0.59 8.55
CA GLY A 228 22.61 1.21 7.53
C GLY A 228 23.32 2.44 8.07
N VAL A 229 24.46 2.79 7.50
CA VAL A 229 25.20 4.01 7.84
C VAL A 229 25.39 4.85 6.58
N VAL A 230 24.90 6.09 6.64
CA VAL A 230 25.08 7.10 5.60
C VAL A 230 26.25 8.00 6.02
N ALA A 231 27.26 8.11 5.17
CA ALA A 231 28.35 9.07 5.34
C ALA A 231 27.96 10.39 4.66
N ILE A 232 27.90 11.47 5.43
CA ILE A 232 27.50 12.79 4.96
C ILE A 232 28.76 13.68 4.99
N PRO A 233 29.37 13.99 3.84
CA PRO A 233 30.49 14.91 3.77
C PRO A 233 29.99 16.35 3.96
N LEU A 234 30.63 17.08 4.86
CA LEU A 234 30.31 18.47 5.18
C LEU A 234 31.52 19.35 4.90
N SER A 235 31.34 20.44 4.15
CA SER A 235 32.35 21.50 4.00
C SER A 235 31.84 22.76 4.70
N VAL A 236 32.61 23.23 5.66
CA VAL A 236 32.23 24.32 6.56
C VAL A 236 33.16 25.51 6.33
N ASN A 237 32.58 26.68 6.05
CA ASN A 237 33.31 27.93 5.97
C ASN A 237 33.48 28.55 7.37
N LEU A 238 34.66 28.40 7.96
CA LEU A 238 34.93 28.82 9.33
C LEU A 238 35.02 30.33 9.50
N ARG A 239 35.36 31.08 8.45
CA ARG A 239 35.29 32.56 8.49
C ARG A 239 33.88 33.06 8.72
N GLN A 240 32.88 32.38 8.15
CA GLN A 240 31.47 32.71 8.33
C GLN A 240 30.92 32.14 9.64
N ALA A 241 31.30 30.91 9.99
CA ALA A 241 30.83 30.26 11.21
C ALA A 241 31.39 30.87 12.51
N GLY A 242 32.54 31.53 12.43
CA GLY A 242 33.15 32.28 13.52
C GLY A 242 34.05 31.46 14.44
N MET A 243 34.78 32.18 15.30
CA MET A 243 35.84 31.59 16.13
C MET A 243 35.34 30.59 17.18
N GLY A 244 34.09 30.69 17.60
CA GLY A 244 33.48 29.76 18.55
C GLY A 244 33.46 28.33 18.00
N LEU A 245 32.95 28.14 16.77
CA LEU A 245 32.93 26.83 16.13
C LEU A 245 34.34 26.29 15.88
N TYR A 246 35.26 27.15 15.41
CA TYR A 246 36.66 26.75 15.23
C TYR A 246 37.28 26.21 16.52
N SER A 247 37.09 26.92 17.64
CA SER A 247 37.60 26.48 18.94
C SER A 247 36.96 25.17 19.42
N ALA A 248 35.66 24.97 19.17
CA ALA A 248 34.96 23.74 19.53
C ALA A 248 35.45 22.55 18.69
N LEU A 249 35.69 22.75 17.39
CA LEU A 249 36.26 21.73 16.49
C LEU A 249 37.69 21.37 16.86
N LEU A 250 38.51 22.34 17.29
CA LEU A 250 39.87 22.09 17.79
C LEU A 250 39.87 21.29 19.11
N ASN A 251 38.97 21.63 20.04
CA ASN A 251 38.96 21.07 21.38
C ASN A 251 38.19 19.74 21.48
N GLY A 252 37.46 19.34 20.44
CA GLY A 252 36.79 18.05 20.35
C GLY A 252 35.58 17.85 21.28
N SER A 253 35.11 18.90 21.96
CA SER A 253 34.07 18.81 22.99
C SER A 253 33.04 19.95 22.87
N GLY A 254 31.82 19.68 23.32
CA GLY A 254 30.74 20.68 23.38
C GLY A 254 30.16 21.04 22.01
N LEU A 255 29.87 20.03 21.19
CA LEU A 255 29.18 20.20 19.91
C LEU A 255 27.73 19.71 20.04
N ASP A 256 26.81 20.63 20.25
CA ASP A 256 25.39 20.38 20.11
C ASP A 256 25.02 20.45 18.64
N TYR A 257 24.27 19.48 18.15
CA TYR A 257 23.88 19.39 16.75
C TYR A 257 22.37 19.46 16.58
N GLU A 258 21.95 20.00 15.44
CA GLU A 258 20.61 19.84 14.87
C GLU A 258 20.76 19.32 13.44
N LEU A 259 20.10 18.22 13.12
CA LEU A 259 20.04 17.62 11.80
C LEU A 259 18.58 17.51 11.38
N ASN A 260 18.21 18.29 10.38
CA ASN A 260 16.86 18.28 9.80
C ASN A 260 16.93 17.91 8.32
N GLY A 261 15.85 17.40 7.75
CA GLY A 261 15.79 17.10 6.33
C GLY A 261 14.75 16.04 5.98
N SER A 262 14.94 15.39 4.84
CA SER A 262 14.08 14.28 4.40
C SER A 262 14.86 13.22 3.63
N LEU A 263 14.52 11.97 3.85
CA LEU A 263 15.02 10.83 3.09
C LEU A 263 13.95 10.38 2.11
N ASP A 264 14.39 10.05 0.91
CA ASP A 264 13.57 9.46 -0.13
C ASP A 264 14.06 8.05 -0.39
N ALA A 265 13.18 7.07 -0.19
CA ALA A 265 13.52 5.66 -0.24
C ALA A 265 12.56 4.88 -1.12
N ALA A 266 13.10 4.02 -1.99
CA ALA A 266 12.32 2.93 -2.58
C ALA A 266 12.26 1.75 -1.60
N THR A 267 11.22 0.93 -1.66
CA THR A 267 11.12 -0.27 -0.81
C THR A 267 11.04 -1.55 -1.65
N SER A 268 11.41 -2.68 -1.05
CA SER A 268 11.21 -4.00 -1.67
C SER A 268 9.76 -4.51 -1.62
N ASN A 269 8.85 -3.80 -0.96
CA ASN A 269 7.44 -4.17 -0.89
C ASN A 269 6.71 -3.80 -2.20
N THR A 270 5.86 -4.69 -2.67
CA THR A 270 5.15 -4.56 -3.96
C THR A 270 4.07 -3.46 -3.96
N LEU A 271 3.44 -3.21 -2.81
CA LEU A 271 2.41 -2.19 -2.63
C LEU A 271 3.03 -0.83 -2.30
N LEU A 272 4.05 -0.80 -1.43
CA LEU A 272 4.67 0.42 -0.92
C LEU A 272 5.97 0.74 -1.67
N LYS A 273 5.86 1.23 -2.90
CA LYS A 273 7.05 1.41 -3.77
C LYS A 273 8.02 2.48 -3.30
N ARG A 274 7.53 3.54 -2.65
CA ARG A 274 8.33 4.71 -2.25
C ARG A 274 7.85 5.27 -0.92
N LEU A 275 8.80 5.80 -0.14
CA LEU A 275 8.58 6.43 1.15
C LEU A 275 9.40 7.72 1.25
N GLN A 276 8.75 8.79 1.69
CA GLN A 276 9.43 10.01 2.12
C GLN A 276 9.44 10.03 3.66
N ILE A 277 10.64 10.02 4.24
CA ILE A 277 10.84 9.88 5.68
C ILE A 277 11.40 11.20 6.20
N PRO A 278 10.69 11.92 7.09
CA PRO A 278 11.23 13.13 7.69
C PRO A 278 12.39 12.79 8.62
N LEU A 279 13.45 13.59 8.54
CA LEU A 279 14.61 13.53 9.41
C LEU A 279 14.60 14.77 10.33
N ALA A 280 14.55 14.53 11.63
CA ALA A 280 14.71 15.57 12.64
C ALA A 280 15.40 14.96 13.86
N LYS A 281 16.64 15.37 14.12
CA LYS A 281 17.45 14.91 15.24
C LYS A 281 18.24 16.05 15.84
N GLN A 282 18.37 16.01 17.15
CA GLN A 282 19.20 16.94 17.91
C GLN A 282 19.87 16.18 19.06
N GLY A 283 21.01 16.66 19.51
CA GLY A 283 21.74 16.09 20.64
C GLY A 283 23.12 16.70 20.76
N SER A 284 23.98 16.08 21.55
CA SER A 284 25.38 16.47 21.67
C SER A 284 26.28 15.36 21.13
N ILE A 285 27.40 15.74 20.53
CA ILE A 285 28.37 14.82 19.97
C ILE A 285 29.80 15.27 20.33
N ASN A 286 30.69 14.30 20.49
CA ASN A 286 32.12 14.55 20.60
C ASN A 286 32.79 14.20 19.26
N LEU A 287 33.84 14.94 18.91
CA LEU A 287 34.62 14.62 17.72
C LEU A 287 35.39 13.32 17.94
N GLN A 288 35.48 12.51 16.89
CA GLN A 288 36.32 11.32 16.82
C GLN A 288 37.58 11.59 15.98
#